data_AF-X0VNP2-F1
#
_entry.id   AF-X0VNP2-F1
#
_cell.length_a   1.000
_cell.length_b   1.000
_cell.length_c   1.000
_cell.angle_alpha   90.00
_cell.angle_beta   90.00
_cell.angle_gamma   90.00
#
_symmetry.space_group_name_H-M   'P 1'
#
loop_
_entity.id
_entity.type
_entity.pdbx_description
1 polymer ?
#
loop_
_entity_poly.entity_id
_entity_poly.type
_entity_poly.pdbx_seq_one_letter_code
_entity_poly.pdbx_strand_id
1 'polypeptide(L)'
;SPLIPSTIIYANAHGKVDGISLKKALARVAKESGMAACGPNGLGIISYHQKLVMTGAEIAHKRPAGNITFISHSGSIWDSVHQNGRGINFNYVISSGNEMVTNVADYMLFALSEPSTKIIGLFLETVRDPDSFCEALKIASERDIPVVALKVGRSKRGAQLAQAHTGALVGEDATYDALFKYYGVQRVRSMDEMMDTLELFESGMRPHNSKLGAILDSGGERSMLVDLAEDSEVEFAELAPESIAKLDEILEPGIKAENPLDAFGTNYLWEE
;
A
#
# COMPACT_ATOMS: atom_id res chain seq x y z
N SER A 1 -24.38 27.48 19.12
CA SER A 1 -22.96 27.08 19.15
C SER A 1 -22.60 26.60 17.77
N PRO A 2 -21.49 27.05 17.13
CA PRO A 2 -21.08 26.44 15.87
C PRO A 2 -20.83 24.94 16.12
N LEU A 3 -21.51 24.08 15.35
CA LEU A 3 -21.32 22.64 15.40
C LEU A 3 -19.87 22.35 14.98
N ILE A 4 -19.13 21.60 15.79
CA ILE A 4 -17.80 21.11 15.44
C ILE A 4 -18.00 19.97 14.42
N PRO A 5 -17.54 20.11 13.17
CA PRO A 5 -17.87 19.16 12.11
C PRO A 5 -17.07 17.85 12.21
N SER A 6 -15.91 17.88 12.88
CA SER A 6 -15.01 16.73 12.96
C SER A 6 -14.13 16.75 14.22
N THR A 7 -13.71 15.58 14.66
CA THR A 7 -12.74 15.42 15.76
C THR A 7 -11.70 14.32 15.47
N ILE A 8 -10.54 14.41 16.10
CA ILE A 8 -9.50 13.38 16.09
C ILE A 8 -9.24 12.99 17.54
N ILE A 9 -9.39 11.70 17.86
CA ILE A 9 -9.22 11.19 19.22
C ILE A 9 -7.96 10.32 19.27
N TYR A 10 -6.86 10.89 19.76
CA TYR A 10 -5.60 10.16 19.91
C TYR A 10 -5.65 9.13 21.05
N ALA A 11 -6.32 9.48 22.14
CA ALA A 11 -6.46 8.60 23.30
C ALA A 11 -7.09 7.26 22.92
N ASN A 12 -6.70 6.18 23.60
CA ASN A 12 -7.17 4.84 23.29
C ASN A 12 -8.66 4.59 23.59
N ALA A 13 -9.33 5.54 24.26
CA ALA A 13 -10.71 5.46 24.72
C ALA A 13 -11.00 4.19 25.57
N HIS A 14 -10.02 3.78 26.39
CA HIS A 14 -10.18 2.66 27.33
C HIS A 14 -11.09 3.02 28.51
N GLY A 15 -11.85 2.04 29.00
CA GLY A 15 -12.74 2.21 30.15
C GLY A 15 -14.24 2.23 29.80
N LYS A 16 -15.06 2.66 30.77
CA LYS A 16 -16.52 2.69 30.68
C LYS A 16 -17.08 4.01 31.22
N VAL A 17 -18.22 4.42 30.67
CA VAL A 17 -19.07 5.51 31.16
C VAL A 17 -20.49 4.98 31.20
N ASP A 18 -21.18 5.12 32.32
CA ASP A 18 -22.55 4.61 32.51
C ASP A 18 -22.75 3.15 32.10
N GLY A 19 -21.78 2.29 32.42
CA GLY A 19 -21.82 0.85 32.15
C GLY A 19 -21.53 0.44 30.69
N ILE A 20 -21.52 1.37 29.74
CA ILE A 20 -21.10 1.12 28.35
C ILE A 20 -19.61 1.45 28.15
N SER A 21 -18.96 0.86 27.13
CA SER A 21 -17.57 1.20 26.84
C SER A 21 -17.45 2.68 26.42
N LEU A 22 -16.37 3.34 26.86
CA LEU A 22 -16.11 4.75 26.52
C LEU A 22 -16.11 4.97 25.00
N LYS A 23 -15.49 4.07 24.23
CA LYS A 23 -15.54 4.07 22.76
C LYS A 23 -16.97 4.12 22.20
N LYS A 24 -17.92 3.35 22.75
CA LYS A 24 -19.33 3.36 22.31
C LYS A 24 -20.03 4.66 22.70
N ALA A 25 -19.76 5.18 23.89
CA ALA A 25 -20.31 6.45 24.35
C ALA A 25 -19.86 7.61 23.43
N LEU A 26 -18.56 7.66 23.11
CA LEU A 26 -17.98 8.66 22.20
C LEU A 26 -18.56 8.55 20.78
N ALA A 27 -18.65 7.33 20.24
CA ALA A 27 -19.25 7.08 18.93
C ALA A 27 -20.70 7.55 18.85
N ARG A 28 -21.49 7.32 19.91
CA ARG A 28 -22.88 7.80 19.99
C ARG A 28 -22.95 9.32 19.91
N VAL A 29 -22.18 10.03 20.76
CA VAL A 29 -22.17 11.50 20.77
C VAL A 29 -21.75 12.07 19.40
N ALA A 30 -20.71 11.51 18.79
CA ALA A 30 -20.25 11.94 17.48
C ALA A 30 -21.33 11.73 16.40
N LYS A 31 -21.96 10.56 16.36
CA LYS A 31 -23.02 10.24 15.39
C LYS A 31 -24.28 11.09 15.59
N GLU A 32 -24.76 11.26 16.81
CA GLU A 32 -25.92 12.10 17.14
C GLU A 32 -25.68 13.58 16.79
N SER A 33 -24.42 14.02 16.81
CA SER A 33 -24.02 15.38 16.44
C SER A 33 -23.72 15.56 14.94
N GLY A 34 -23.76 14.48 14.14
CA GLY A 34 -23.34 14.52 12.73
C GLY A 34 -21.84 14.77 12.54
N MET A 35 -21.03 14.50 13.56
CA MET A 35 -19.60 14.78 13.56
C MET A 35 -18.81 13.59 13.01
N ALA A 36 -17.92 13.85 12.05
CA ALA A 36 -16.92 12.86 11.62
C ALA A 36 -15.87 12.65 12.73
N ALA A 37 -15.35 11.43 12.88
CA ALA A 37 -14.36 11.17 13.93
C ALA A 37 -13.29 10.17 13.49
N CYS A 38 -12.04 10.62 13.54
CA CYS A 38 -10.85 9.79 13.36
C CYS A 38 -10.42 9.14 14.68
N GLY A 39 -10.02 7.87 14.62
CA GLY A 39 -9.65 7.09 15.79
C GLY A 39 -10.86 6.39 16.45
N PRO A 40 -10.82 6.12 17.78
CA PRO A 40 -9.77 6.49 18.72
C PRO A 40 -8.49 5.68 18.51
N ASN A 41 -7.47 5.85 19.36
CA ASN A 41 -6.26 5.02 19.34
C ASN A 41 -5.51 5.06 17.99
N GLY A 42 -5.30 6.25 17.45
CA GLY A 42 -4.56 6.47 16.22
C GLY A 42 -3.64 7.67 16.36
N LEU A 43 -2.78 7.87 15.37
CA LEU A 43 -1.87 9.02 15.30
C LEU A 43 -2.47 10.19 14.50
N GLY A 44 -3.71 10.09 14.00
CA GLY A 44 -4.36 11.19 13.29
C GLY A 44 -4.03 11.24 11.80
N ILE A 45 -3.99 12.45 11.23
CA ILE A 45 -4.03 12.66 9.78
C ILE A 45 -3.01 13.71 9.35
N ILE A 46 -2.31 13.43 8.24
CA ILE A 46 -1.48 14.39 7.53
C ILE A 46 -2.03 14.57 6.11
N SER A 47 -2.07 15.83 5.68
CA SER A 47 -2.49 16.27 4.35
C SER A 47 -1.38 17.14 3.78
N TYR A 48 -0.57 16.60 2.87
CA TYR A 48 0.65 17.27 2.43
C TYR A 48 0.38 18.46 1.49
N HIS A 49 -0.54 18.31 0.53
CA HIS A 49 -0.89 19.40 -0.40
C HIS A 49 -1.49 20.61 0.35
N GLN A 50 -2.29 20.34 1.37
CA GLN A 50 -2.95 21.34 2.22
C GLN A 50 -2.05 21.84 3.36
N LYS A 51 -0.84 21.26 3.52
CA LYS A 51 0.09 21.56 4.62
C LYS A 51 -0.54 21.43 6.00
N LEU A 52 -1.46 20.47 6.15
CA LEU A 52 -2.20 20.23 7.39
C LEU A 52 -1.61 19.02 8.09
N VAL A 53 -1.20 19.23 9.34
CA VAL A 53 -0.62 18.21 10.21
C VAL A 53 -1.46 18.12 11.47
N MET A 54 -2.17 17.01 11.63
CA MET A 54 -3.01 16.74 12.80
C MET A 54 -2.62 15.39 13.39
N THR A 55 -1.43 15.35 13.98
CA THR A 55 -0.87 14.14 14.61
C THR A 55 -0.28 14.46 15.98
N GLY A 56 -0.28 13.47 16.86
CA GLY A 56 0.45 13.50 18.13
C GLY A 56 1.90 13.00 18.03
N ALA A 57 2.31 12.52 16.85
CA ALA A 57 3.67 12.04 16.59
C ALA A 57 4.62 13.19 16.17
N GLU A 58 5.91 13.02 16.44
CA GLU A 58 6.94 13.91 15.91
C GLU A 58 7.17 13.61 14.43
N ILE A 59 7.29 14.68 13.62
CA ILE A 59 7.56 14.55 12.18
C ILE A 59 9.01 14.97 11.95
N ALA A 60 9.89 13.99 11.74
CA ALA A 60 11.32 14.24 11.56
C ALA A 60 11.64 14.93 10.23
N HIS A 61 10.82 14.72 9.19
CA HIS A 61 11.16 15.11 7.83
C HIS A 61 10.04 15.90 7.13
N LYS A 62 10.37 17.10 6.65
CA LYS A 62 9.54 17.80 5.68
C LYS A 62 9.73 17.12 4.32
N ARG A 63 8.63 16.64 3.73
CA ARG A 63 8.63 16.00 2.41
C ARG A 63 7.75 16.80 1.46
N PRO A 64 8.05 16.79 0.14
CA PRO A 64 7.12 17.31 -0.84
C PRO A 64 5.83 16.47 -0.82
N ALA A 65 4.73 17.09 -1.26
CA ALA A 65 3.49 16.36 -1.44
C ALA A 65 3.63 15.40 -2.63
N GLY A 66 3.19 14.16 -2.44
CA GLY A 66 3.14 13.15 -3.50
C GLY A 66 1.71 12.82 -3.91
N ASN A 67 1.50 11.58 -4.34
CA ASN A 67 0.24 11.10 -4.89
C ASN A 67 -0.27 9.78 -4.27
N ILE A 68 0.43 9.28 -3.24
CA ILE A 68 0.04 8.07 -2.51
C ILE A 68 -0.82 8.47 -1.31
N THR A 69 -2.03 7.92 -1.21
CA THR A 69 -2.81 7.95 0.03
C THR A 69 -2.53 6.70 0.83
N PHE A 70 -2.03 6.84 2.05
CA PHE A 70 -1.79 5.72 2.96
C PHE A 70 -2.79 5.74 4.12
N ILE A 71 -3.51 4.62 4.33
CA ILE A 71 -4.48 4.46 5.42
C ILE A 71 -4.07 3.25 6.26
N SER A 72 -3.93 3.45 7.57
CA SER A 72 -3.48 2.41 8.48
C SER A 72 -4.28 2.37 9.77
N HIS A 73 -4.70 1.18 10.17
CA HIS A 73 -5.23 0.94 11.52
C HIS A 73 -4.14 1.05 12.60
N SER A 74 -2.88 0.75 12.26
CA SER A 74 -1.77 0.78 13.21
C SER A 74 -1.02 2.12 13.15
N GLY A 75 -0.89 2.76 14.31
CA GLY A 75 -0.09 3.98 14.47
C GLY A 75 1.40 3.76 14.20
N SER A 76 1.99 2.65 14.66
CA SER A 76 3.42 2.39 14.44
C SER A 76 3.75 2.12 12.97
N ILE A 77 2.85 1.44 12.26
CA ILE A 77 2.99 1.24 10.81
C ILE A 77 2.79 2.54 10.06
N TRP A 78 1.79 3.34 10.45
CA TRP A 78 1.59 4.69 9.93
C TRP A 78 2.88 5.51 10.04
N ASP A 79 3.51 5.49 11.21
CA ASP A 79 4.73 6.26 11.48
C ASP A 79 5.92 5.76 10.65
N SER A 80 6.12 4.45 10.61
CA SER A 80 7.20 3.81 9.85
C SER A 80 7.10 4.08 8.35
N VAL A 81 5.89 4.03 7.78
CA VAL A 81 5.64 4.29 6.35
C VAL A 81 5.75 5.77 6.03
N HIS A 82 5.17 6.64 6.86
CA HIS A 82 5.22 8.10 6.70
C HIS A 82 6.66 8.63 6.71
N GLN A 83 7.47 8.13 7.65
CA GLN A 83 8.85 8.56 7.85
C GLN A 83 9.86 7.74 7.04
N ASN A 84 9.43 7.08 5.96
CA ASN A 84 10.32 6.25 5.14
C ASN A 84 11.51 7.05 4.55
N GLY A 85 12.64 6.38 4.33
CA GLY A 85 13.81 6.94 3.64
C GLY A 85 13.86 6.67 2.12
N ARG A 86 12.77 6.17 1.52
CA ARG A 86 12.75 5.60 0.15
C ARG A 86 12.40 6.61 -0.96
N GLY A 87 12.25 7.88 -0.63
CA GLY A 87 11.89 8.89 -1.62
C GLY A 87 10.42 8.91 -2.06
N ILE A 88 9.60 7.91 -1.68
CA ILE A 88 8.16 7.88 -2.01
C ILE A 88 7.36 8.94 -1.25
N ASN A 89 6.42 9.62 -1.90
CA ASN A 89 5.71 10.75 -1.29
C ASN A 89 4.19 10.57 -1.24
N PHE A 90 3.58 11.11 -0.19
CA PHE A 90 2.16 10.94 0.08
C PHE A 90 1.38 12.23 -0.18
N ASN A 91 0.11 12.11 -0.62
CA ASN A 91 -0.84 13.22 -0.54
C ASN A 91 -1.53 13.23 0.84
N TYR A 92 -1.96 12.07 1.31
CA TYR A 92 -2.57 11.86 2.62
C TYR A 92 -1.92 10.68 3.35
N VAL A 93 -1.76 10.80 4.66
CA VAL A 93 -1.39 9.69 5.54
C VAL A 93 -2.34 9.68 6.72
N ILE A 94 -3.15 8.64 6.86
CA ILE A 94 -4.28 8.55 7.78
C ILE A 94 -4.07 7.37 8.72
N SER A 95 -4.01 7.65 10.02
CA SER A 95 -4.05 6.64 11.08
C SER A 95 -5.49 6.53 11.59
N SER A 96 -6.25 5.60 11.03
CA SER A 96 -7.68 5.42 11.33
C SER A 96 -7.94 4.85 12.72
N GLY A 97 -6.93 4.18 13.29
CA GLY A 97 -6.97 3.60 14.62
C GLY A 97 -8.10 2.58 14.77
N ASN A 98 -8.89 2.73 15.81
CA ASN A 98 -9.99 1.83 16.14
C ASN A 98 -11.31 2.14 15.42
N GLU A 99 -11.38 3.16 14.56
CA GLU A 99 -12.52 3.49 13.68
C GLU A 99 -13.89 3.40 14.36
N MET A 100 -14.17 4.32 15.27
CA MET A 100 -15.45 4.33 16.00
C MET A 100 -16.62 4.97 15.22
N VAL A 101 -16.31 5.86 14.27
CA VAL A 101 -17.29 6.53 13.40
C VAL A 101 -16.82 6.45 11.95
N THR A 102 -15.76 7.18 11.60
CA THR A 102 -15.18 7.16 10.26
C THR A 102 -14.30 5.92 10.13
N ASN A 103 -14.48 5.16 9.07
CA ASN A 103 -13.81 3.89 8.83
C ASN A 103 -13.01 3.90 7.52
N VAL A 104 -12.24 2.85 7.27
CA VAL A 104 -11.37 2.75 6.08
C VAL A 104 -12.11 2.97 4.76
N ALA A 105 -13.36 2.53 4.62
CA ALA A 105 -14.13 2.75 3.39
C ALA A 105 -14.42 4.25 3.18
N ASP A 106 -14.78 4.98 4.23
CA ASP A 106 -15.01 6.42 4.17
C ASP A 106 -13.74 7.16 3.72
N TYR A 107 -12.58 6.78 4.27
CA TYR A 107 -11.29 7.37 3.90
C TYR A 107 -10.91 7.05 2.46
N MET A 108 -11.18 5.83 1.99
CA MET A 108 -10.94 5.46 0.59
C MET A 108 -11.85 6.25 -0.35
N LEU A 109 -13.14 6.36 -0.06
CA LEU A 109 -14.08 7.14 -0.89
C LEU A 109 -13.68 8.62 -0.95
N PHE A 110 -13.26 9.20 0.18
CA PHE A 110 -12.67 10.54 0.20
C PHE A 110 -11.42 10.61 -0.68
N ALA A 111 -10.44 9.72 -0.48
CA ALA A 111 -9.19 9.72 -1.24
C ALA A 111 -9.43 9.57 -2.74
N LEU A 112 -10.36 8.72 -3.17
CA LEU A 112 -10.73 8.52 -4.57
C LEU A 112 -11.41 9.75 -5.18
N SER A 113 -12.02 10.61 -4.37
CA SER A 113 -12.56 11.89 -4.83
C SER A 113 -11.48 12.96 -5.05
N GLU A 114 -10.30 12.78 -4.46
CA GLU A 114 -9.20 13.74 -4.54
C GLU A 114 -8.34 13.49 -5.79
N PRO A 115 -8.20 14.48 -6.70
CA PRO A 115 -7.40 14.33 -7.91
C PRO A 115 -5.91 14.02 -7.66
N SER A 116 -5.42 14.37 -6.47
CA SER A 116 -4.05 14.11 -6.02
C SER A 116 -3.79 12.63 -5.72
N THR A 117 -4.83 11.82 -5.48
CA THR A 117 -4.69 10.39 -5.20
C THR A 117 -4.52 9.62 -6.49
N LYS A 118 -3.38 8.96 -6.64
CA LYS A 118 -3.07 8.06 -7.76
C LYS A 118 -2.83 6.62 -7.32
N ILE A 119 -2.53 6.41 -6.04
CA ILE A 119 -2.25 5.11 -5.44
C ILE A 119 -2.82 5.10 -4.02
N ILE A 120 -3.39 3.98 -3.59
CA ILE A 120 -3.87 3.79 -2.23
C ILE A 120 -3.11 2.64 -1.57
N GLY A 121 -2.46 2.90 -0.44
CA GLY A 121 -1.86 1.87 0.42
C GLY A 121 -2.70 1.65 1.67
N LEU A 122 -2.96 0.39 2.03
CA LEU A 122 -3.85 0.00 3.13
C LEU A 122 -3.17 -0.97 4.09
N PHE A 123 -3.05 -0.61 5.36
CA PHE A 123 -2.74 -1.55 6.43
C PHE A 123 -4.02 -1.93 7.18
N LEU A 124 -4.48 -3.16 6.99
CA LEU A 124 -5.81 -3.62 7.40
C LEU A 124 -5.75 -4.65 8.52
N GLU A 125 -6.50 -4.40 9.60
CA GLU A 125 -6.79 -5.39 10.65
C GLU A 125 -8.19 -5.99 10.45
N THR A 126 -9.16 -5.15 10.11
CA THR A 126 -10.56 -5.50 9.84
C THR A 126 -11.19 -4.50 8.87
N VAL A 127 -12.39 -4.79 8.37
CA VAL A 127 -13.23 -3.87 7.60
C VAL A 127 -14.60 -3.83 8.28
N ARG A 128 -15.05 -2.63 8.66
CA ARG A 128 -16.26 -2.43 9.47
C ARG A 128 -17.53 -2.26 8.65
N ASP A 129 -17.37 -1.74 7.44
CA ASP A 129 -18.43 -1.56 6.46
C ASP A 129 -18.00 -2.22 5.14
N PRO A 130 -18.26 -3.53 4.99
CA PRO A 130 -17.85 -4.28 3.81
C PRO A 130 -18.47 -3.76 2.51
N ASP A 131 -19.72 -3.29 2.56
CA ASP A 131 -20.44 -2.84 1.36
C ASP A 131 -19.80 -1.56 0.81
N SER A 132 -19.57 -0.56 1.68
CA SER A 132 -18.87 0.67 1.28
C SER A 132 -17.41 0.42 0.89
N PHE A 133 -16.75 -0.57 1.51
CA PHE A 133 -15.39 -0.95 1.14
C PHE A 133 -15.34 -1.58 -0.26
N CYS A 134 -16.30 -2.45 -0.59
CA CYS A 134 -16.42 -3.02 -1.94
C CYS A 134 -16.71 -1.94 -2.98
N GLU A 135 -17.55 -0.95 -2.66
CA GLU A 135 -17.80 0.19 -3.55
C GLU A 135 -16.52 1.03 -3.76
N ALA A 136 -15.75 1.29 -2.71
CA ALA A 136 -14.48 1.99 -2.83
C ALA A 136 -13.47 1.23 -3.70
N LEU A 137 -13.37 -0.10 -3.53
CA LEU A 137 -12.52 -0.94 -4.37
C LEU A 137 -12.98 -0.96 -5.84
N LYS A 138 -14.28 -1.04 -6.07
CA LYS A 138 -14.86 -0.95 -7.41
C LYS A 138 -14.49 0.37 -8.09
N ILE A 139 -14.69 1.50 -7.40
CA ILE A 139 -14.34 2.83 -7.93
C ILE A 139 -12.84 2.93 -8.22
N ALA A 140 -11.99 2.39 -7.34
CA ALA A 140 -10.53 2.37 -7.56
C ALA A 140 -10.17 1.58 -8.83
N SER A 141 -10.77 0.40 -9.00
CA SER A 141 -10.59 -0.46 -10.18
C SER A 141 -11.07 0.21 -11.48
N GLU A 142 -12.28 0.78 -11.48
CA GLU A 142 -12.86 1.49 -12.65
C GLU A 142 -12.03 2.71 -13.07
N ARG A 143 -11.29 3.31 -12.14
CA ARG A 143 -10.44 4.49 -12.37
C ARG A 143 -8.97 4.16 -12.57
N ASP A 144 -8.60 2.87 -12.59
CA ASP A 144 -7.21 2.42 -12.67
C ASP A 144 -6.30 3.06 -11.58
N ILE A 145 -6.83 3.17 -10.36
CA ILE A 145 -6.08 3.61 -9.18
C ILE A 145 -5.64 2.36 -8.42
N PRO A 146 -4.34 2.01 -8.41
CA PRO A 146 -3.87 0.82 -7.72
C PRO A 146 -4.12 0.89 -6.22
N VAL A 147 -4.58 -0.23 -5.67
CA VAL A 147 -4.73 -0.42 -4.23
C VAL A 147 -3.75 -1.50 -3.78
N VAL A 148 -2.84 -1.14 -2.87
CA VAL A 148 -1.86 -2.04 -2.25
C VAL A 148 -2.31 -2.33 -0.83
N ALA A 149 -2.56 -3.59 -0.48
CA ALA A 149 -3.14 -3.95 0.82
C ALA A 149 -2.31 -4.98 1.59
N LEU A 150 -1.90 -4.61 2.81
CA LEU A 150 -1.34 -5.52 3.80
C LEU A 150 -2.42 -5.85 4.83
N LYS A 151 -3.04 -7.03 4.70
CA LYS A 151 -4.03 -7.55 5.66
C LYS A 151 -3.33 -8.44 6.70
N VAL A 152 -3.32 -8.01 7.96
CA VAL A 152 -2.85 -8.84 9.08
C VAL A 152 -3.97 -9.69 9.66
N GLY A 153 -3.63 -10.62 10.56
CA GLY A 153 -4.62 -11.51 11.18
C GLY A 153 -5.05 -12.68 10.29
N ARG A 154 -4.20 -13.09 9.34
CA ARG A 154 -4.50 -14.14 8.35
C ARG A 154 -4.56 -15.56 8.95
N SER A 155 -3.63 -15.85 9.86
CA SER A 155 -3.58 -17.15 10.54
C SER A 155 -4.55 -17.16 11.71
N LYS A 156 -5.01 -18.35 12.14
CA LYS A 156 -5.89 -18.48 13.31
C LYS A 156 -5.35 -17.72 14.55
N ARG A 157 -4.05 -17.85 14.82
CA ARG A 157 -3.39 -17.14 15.93
C ARG A 157 -3.32 -15.63 15.68
N GLY A 158 -3.02 -15.21 14.45
CA GLY A 158 -3.02 -13.79 14.08
C GLY A 158 -4.39 -13.16 14.20
N ALA A 159 -5.45 -13.84 13.76
CA ALA A 159 -6.83 -13.40 13.86
C ALA A 159 -7.24 -13.21 15.33
N GLN A 160 -6.87 -14.14 16.20
CA GLN A 160 -7.10 -14.01 17.65
C GLN A 160 -6.38 -12.79 18.25
N LEU A 161 -5.13 -12.54 17.86
CA LEU A 161 -4.39 -11.36 18.32
C LEU A 161 -5.01 -10.05 17.81
N ALA A 162 -5.36 -9.98 16.53
CA ALA A 162 -6.02 -8.81 15.95
C ALA A 162 -7.41 -8.56 16.57
N GLN A 163 -8.17 -9.62 16.87
CA GLN A 163 -9.43 -9.53 17.60
C GLN A 163 -9.23 -8.99 19.02
N ALA A 164 -8.21 -9.46 19.74
CA ALA A 164 -7.89 -8.96 21.08
C ALA A 164 -7.44 -7.49 21.06
N HIS A 165 -6.71 -7.07 20.02
CA HIS A 165 -6.20 -5.72 19.86
C HIS A 165 -7.30 -4.70 19.51
N THR A 166 -8.20 -5.04 18.58
CA THR A 166 -9.23 -4.11 18.07
C THR A 166 -10.59 -4.24 18.76
N GLY A 167 -10.85 -5.41 19.34
CA GLY A 167 -12.17 -5.82 19.81
C GLY A 167 -13.19 -6.07 18.68
N ALA A 168 -12.75 -6.15 17.42
CA ALA A 168 -13.61 -6.42 16.26
C ALA A 168 -13.49 -7.89 15.82
N LEU A 169 -14.56 -8.42 15.23
CA LEU A 169 -14.51 -9.69 14.50
C LEU A 169 -13.53 -9.54 13.33
N VAL A 170 -12.61 -10.48 13.22
CA VAL A 170 -11.68 -10.56 12.08
C VAL A 170 -12.36 -11.45 11.05
N GLY A 171 -12.66 -10.88 9.87
CA GLY A 171 -13.21 -11.63 8.75
C GLY A 171 -12.25 -12.74 8.29
N GLU A 172 -12.80 -13.78 7.67
CA GLU A 172 -12.00 -14.90 7.16
C GLU A 172 -11.02 -14.43 6.08
N ASP A 173 -9.77 -14.87 6.18
CA ASP A 173 -8.70 -14.43 5.28
C ASP A 173 -8.98 -14.79 3.81
N ALA A 174 -9.63 -15.93 3.57
CA ALA A 174 -10.03 -16.39 2.24
C ALA A 174 -11.03 -15.43 1.58
N THR A 175 -11.91 -14.80 2.35
CA THR A 175 -12.86 -13.81 1.84
C THR A 175 -12.13 -12.54 1.40
N TYR A 176 -11.16 -12.07 2.18
CA TYR A 176 -10.31 -10.94 1.78
C TYR A 176 -9.52 -11.27 0.51
N ASP A 177 -8.97 -12.48 0.41
CA ASP A 177 -8.20 -12.92 -0.75
C ASP A 177 -9.05 -12.93 -2.04
N ALA A 178 -10.24 -13.53 -1.98
CA ALA A 178 -11.18 -13.56 -3.09
C ALA A 178 -11.63 -12.15 -3.50
N LEU A 179 -11.93 -11.29 -2.52
CA LEU A 179 -12.31 -9.90 -2.74
C LEU A 179 -11.18 -9.10 -3.41
N PHE A 180 -9.95 -9.22 -2.90
CA PHE A 180 -8.78 -8.53 -3.43
C PHE A 180 -8.50 -8.98 -4.86
N LYS A 181 -8.56 -10.29 -5.14
CA LYS A 181 -8.42 -10.81 -6.51
C LYS A 181 -9.50 -10.30 -7.45
N TYR A 182 -10.75 -10.22 -6.99
CA TYR A 182 -11.87 -9.74 -7.81
C TYR A 182 -11.73 -8.27 -8.22
N TYR A 183 -11.28 -7.40 -7.31
CA TYR A 183 -11.12 -5.97 -7.56
C TYR A 183 -9.71 -5.56 -8.04
N GLY A 184 -8.78 -6.50 -8.20
CA GLY A 184 -7.41 -6.20 -8.62
C GLY A 184 -6.57 -5.49 -7.54
N VAL A 185 -6.85 -5.74 -6.26
CA VAL A 185 -6.04 -5.22 -5.15
C VAL A 185 -4.73 -5.99 -5.07
N GLN A 186 -3.61 -5.28 -5.09
CA GLN A 186 -2.29 -5.87 -4.91
C GLN A 186 -2.07 -6.19 -3.44
N ARG A 187 -2.33 -7.46 -3.09
CA ARG A 187 -2.16 -7.96 -1.74
C ARG A 187 -0.68 -8.24 -1.46
N VAL A 188 -0.14 -7.60 -0.44
CA VAL A 188 1.25 -7.77 0.02
C VAL A 188 1.33 -8.47 1.37
N ARG A 189 2.48 -9.09 1.68
CA ARG A 189 2.70 -9.99 2.81
C ARG A 189 3.66 -9.42 3.87
N SER A 190 4.45 -8.40 3.53
CA SER A 190 5.37 -7.72 4.43
C SER A 190 5.36 -6.19 4.23
N MET A 191 5.96 -5.47 5.16
CA MET A 191 6.16 -4.02 5.01
C MET A 191 7.12 -3.70 3.87
N ASP A 192 8.15 -4.52 3.65
CA ASP A 192 9.10 -4.33 2.56
C ASP A 192 8.38 -4.46 1.21
N GLU A 193 7.61 -5.53 1.03
CA GLU A 193 6.81 -5.76 -0.19
C GLU A 193 5.78 -4.62 -0.39
N MET A 194 5.18 -4.11 0.68
CA MET A 194 4.29 -2.94 0.61
C MET A 194 5.02 -1.71 0.07
N MET A 195 6.19 -1.40 0.62
CA MET A 195 6.98 -0.24 0.23
C MET A 195 7.50 -0.38 -1.21
N ASP A 196 8.02 -1.56 -1.58
CA ASP A 196 8.45 -1.89 -2.95
C ASP A 196 7.31 -1.74 -3.96
N THR A 197 6.14 -2.27 -3.62
CA THR A 197 4.97 -2.20 -4.50
C THR A 197 4.46 -0.76 -4.66
N LEU A 198 4.42 0.02 -3.57
CA LEU A 198 4.04 1.44 -3.63
C LEU A 198 5.01 2.25 -4.49
N GLU A 199 6.32 2.02 -4.33
CA GLU A 199 7.38 2.64 -5.13
C GLU A 199 7.26 2.28 -6.61
N LEU A 200 7.01 1.01 -6.93
CA LEU A 200 6.77 0.54 -8.29
C LEU A 200 5.58 1.26 -8.93
N PHE A 201 4.45 1.38 -8.21
CA PHE A 201 3.29 2.09 -8.74
C PHE A 201 3.54 3.60 -8.88
N GLU A 202 4.28 4.22 -7.96
CA GLU A 202 4.60 5.66 -7.98
C GLU A 202 5.47 6.03 -9.18
N SER A 203 6.31 5.12 -9.66
CA SER A 203 7.09 5.29 -10.89
C SER A 203 6.22 5.61 -12.11
N GLY A 204 4.93 5.28 -12.08
CA GLY A 204 3.99 5.46 -13.17
C GLY A 204 4.21 4.49 -14.34
N MET A 205 5.25 3.65 -14.28
CA MET A 205 5.50 2.64 -15.30
C MET A 205 4.43 1.55 -15.21
N ARG A 206 3.91 1.16 -16.38
CA ARG A 206 2.99 0.03 -16.52
C ARG A 206 3.55 -0.90 -17.58
N PRO A 207 3.65 -2.20 -17.28
CA PRO A 207 4.11 -3.15 -18.27
C PRO A 207 3.10 -3.22 -19.42
N HIS A 208 3.58 -3.15 -20.66
CA HIS A 208 2.74 -3.23 -21.86
C HIS A 208 2.24 -4.66 -22.14
N ASN A 209 2.92 -5.66 -21.58
CA ASN A 209 2.60 -7.07 -21.68
C ASN A 209 3.09 -7.81 -20.42
N SER A 210 2.83 -9.11 -20.33
CA SER A 210 3.21 -9.95 -19.19
C SER A 210 4.58 -10.60 -19.31
N LYS A 211 5.40 -10.22 -20.31
CA LYS A 211 6.71 -10.83 -20.56
C LYS A 211 7.86 -9.93 -20.13
N LEU A 212 8.80 -10.50 -19.39
CA LEU A 212 9.95 -9.81 -18.82
C LEU A 212 11.12 -9.80 -19.81
N GLY A 213 11.68 -8.63 -20.09
CA GLY A 213 13.02 -8.49 -20.67
C GLY A 213 13.97 -7.98 -19.60
N ALA A 214 15.11 -8.63 -19.41
CA ALA A 214 16.07 -8.25 -18.38
C ALA A 214 17.51 -8.24 -18.91
N ILE A 215 18.32 -7.34 -18.36
CA ILE A 215 19.75 -7.19 -18.66
C ILE A 215 20.49 -7.12 -17.34
N LEU A 216 21.49 -7.98 -17.14
CA LEU A 216 22.29 -8.06 -15.92
C LEU A 216 23.75 -8.36 -16.27
N ASP A 217 24.69 -7.93 -15.46
CA ASP A 217 26.14 -8.13 -15.66
C ASP A 217 26.73 -9.27 -14.81
N SER A 218 25.88 -9.97 -14.04
CA SER A 218 26.25 -11.06 -13.15
C SER A 218 25.45 -12.32 -13.45
N GLY A 219 26.15 -13.41 -13.81
CA GLY A 219 25.52 -14.72 -14.02
C GLY A 219 24.79 -15.26 -12.78
N GLY A 220 25.26 -14.92 -11.57
CA GLY A 220 24.61 -15.29 -10.32
C GLY A 220 23.27 -14.56 -10.13
N GLU A 221 23.23 -13.26 -10.42
CA GLU A 221 21.99 -12.47 -10.37
C GLU A 221 21.01 -12.87 -11.46
N ARG A 222 21.50 -13.20 -12.66
CA ARG A 222 20.67 -13.76 -13.75
C ARG A 222 19.99 -15.04 -13.31
N SER A 223 20.74 -15.96 -12.70
CA SER A 223 20.20 -17.23 -12.20
C SER A 223 19.14 -17.00 -11.12
N MET A 224 19.42 -16.10 -10.17
CA MET A 224 18.45 -15.70 -9.14
C MET A 224 17.19 -15.06 -9.73
N LEU A 225 17.32 -14.22 -10.76
CA LEU A 225 16.17 -13.61 -11.44
C LEU A 225 15.31 -14.66 -12.16
N VAL A 226 15.94 -15.65 -12.80
CA VAL A 226 15.21 -16.75 -13.45
C VAL A 226 14.43 -17.58 -12.42
N ASP A 227 15.06 -17.95 -11.30
CA ASP A 227 14.39 -18.69 -10.22
C ASP A 227 13.18 -17.89 -9.68
N LEU A 228 13.34 -16.58 -9.46
CA LEU A 228 12.25 -15.70 -8.99
C LEU A 228 11.13 -15.55 -10.02
N ALA A 229 11.46 -15.49 -11.31
CA ALA A 229 10.49 -15.40 -12.39
C ALA A 229 9.65 -16.68 -12.47
N GLU A 230 10.27 -17.86 -12.35
CA GLU A 230 9.58 -19.16 -12.28
C GLU A 230 8.68 -19.24 -11.04
N ASP A 231 9.18 -18.90 -9.85
CA ASP A 231 8.40 -18.89 -8.60
C ASP A 231 7.18 -17.94 -8.66
N SER A 232 7.28 -16.89 -9.49
CA SER A 232 6.25 -15.86 -9.67
C SER A 232 5.40 -16.07 -10.93
N GLU A 233 5.62 -17.16 -11.68
CA GLU A 233 4.95 -17.47 -12.95
C GLU A 233 5.07 -16.33 -14.00
N VAL A 234 6.21 -15.63 -14.03
CA VAL A 234 6.53 -14.56 -14.99
C VAL A 234 7.36 -15.12 -16.13
N GLU A 235 6.84 -15.05 -17.35
CA GLU A 235 7.56 -15.50 -18.55
C GLU A 235 8.59 -14.46 -19.04
N PHE A 236 9.72 -14.93 -19.54
CA PHE A 236 10.65 -14.08 -20.28
C PHE A 236 10.16 -13.82 -21.72
N ALA A 237 10.43 -12.62 -22.23
CA ALA A 237 10.19 -12.27 -23.62
C ALA A 237 11.16 -13.00 -24.56
N GLU A 238 10.65 -13.52 -25.68
CA GLU A 238 11.50 -13.94 -26.78
C GLU A 238 12.05 -12.70 -27.50
N LEU A 239 13.37 -12.64 -27.68
CA LEU A 239 14.01 -11.54 -28.39
C LEU A 239 13.75 -11.66 -29.90
N ALA A 240 13.44 -10.54 -30.54
CA ALA A 240 13.28 -10.50 -31.98
C ALA A 240 14.62 -10.78 -32.70
N PRO A 241 14.64 -11.41 -33.88
CA PRO A 241 15.87 -11.68 -34.63
C PRO A 241 16.73 -10.42 -34.87
N GLU A 242 16.10 -9.28 -35.09
CA GLU A 242 16.79 -7.99 -35.28
C GLU A 242 17.44 -7.49 -33.99
N SER A 243 16.85 -7.78 -32.83
CA SER A 243 17.45 -7.46 -31.53
C SER A 243 18.64 -8.36 -31.24
N ILE A 244 18.53 -9.66 -31.53
CA ILE A 244 19.62 -10.63 -31.40
C ILE A 244 20.82 -10.19 -32.25
N ALA A 245 20.59 -9.88 -33.53
CA ALA A 245 21.65 -9.44 -34.43
C ALA A 245 22.38 -8.18 -33.94
N LYS A 246 21.63 -7.18 -33.42
CA LYS A 246 22.22 -5.96 -32.86
C LYS A 246 22.98 -6.20 -31.55
N LEU A 247 22.54 -7.14 -30.73
CA LEU A 247 23.23 -7.50 -29.50
C LEU A 247 24.53 -8.24 -29.81
N ASP A 248 24.52 -9.17 -30.76
CA ASP A 248 25.73 -9.90 -31.19
C ASP A 248 26.83 -8.99 -31.74
N GLU A 249 26.50 -7.80 -32.27
CA GLU A 249 27.48 -6.78 -32.70
C GLU A 249 28.20 -6.09 -31.52
N ILE A 250 27.64 -6.14 -30.30
CA ILE A 250 28.11 -5.37 -29.13
C ILE A 250 28.68 -6.30 -28.05
N LEU A 251 28.16 -7.52 -27.94
CA LEU A 251 28.53 -8.48 -26.92
C LEU A 251 29.95 -9.02 -27.13
N GLU A 252 30.65 -9.31 -26.04
CA GLU A 252 31.97 -9.92 -26.12
C GLU A 252 31.91 -11.38 -26.63
N PRO A 253 32.98 -11.86 -27.28
CA PRO A 253 33.05 -13.25 -27.74
C PRO A 253 32.74 -14.25 -26.63
N GLY A 254 31.75 -15.13 -26.88
CA GLY A 254 31.30 -16.17 -25.95
C GLY A 254 30.07 -15.81 -25.12
N ILE A 255 29.62 -14.55 -25.16
CA ILE A 255 28.34 -14.13 -24.60
C ILE A 255 27.25 -14.28 -25.66
N LYS A 256 26.08 -14.79 -25.25
CA LYS A 256 24.93 -15.00 -26.14
C LYS A 256 23.91 -13.89 -25.98
N ALA A 257 23.39 -13.40 -27.11
CA ALA A 257 22.20 -12.55 -27.12
C ALA A 257 20.95 -13.38 -26.77
N GLU A 258 20.65 -13.48 -25.48
CA GLU A 258 19.49 -14.21 -24.92
C GLU A 258 18.78 -13.37 -23.83
N ASN A 259 17.67 -13.88 -23.28
CA ASN A 259 16.91 -13.20 -22.23
C ASN A 259 16.74 -14.13 -21.01
N PRO A 260 17.19 -13.74 -19.79
CA PRO A 260 17.92 -12.51 -19.45
C PRO A 260 19.25 -12.35 -20.17
N LEU A 261 19.56 -11.14 -20.63
CA LEU A 261 20.81 -10.82 -21.30
C LEU A 261 21.96 -10.73 -20.28
N ASP A 262 23.08 -11.37 -20.60
CA ASP A 262 24.36 -11.10 -19.94
C ASP A 262 25.01 -9.88 -20.59
N ALA A 263 25.19 -8.82 -19.82
CA ALA A 263 25.85 -7.60 -20.25
C ALA A 263 27.26 -7.45 -19.66
N PHE A 264 27.84 -8.52 -19.13
CA PHE A 264 29.23 -8.49 -18.72
C PHE A 264 30.12 -8.07 -19.91
N GLY A 265 31.07 -7.17 -19.66
CA GLY A 265 32.05 -6.76 -20.64
C GLY A 265 33.33 -6.31 -19.95
N THR A 266 34.47 -6.66 -20.54
CA THR A 266 35.81 -6.28 -20.04
C THR A 266 36.21 -4.84 -20.38
N ASN A 267 35.34 -4.09 -21.07
CA ASN A 267 35.57 -2.74 -21.59
C ASN A 267 36.79 -2.62 -22.54
N TYR A 268 37.31 -3.74 -23.07
CA TYR A 268 38.30 -3.70 -24.15
C TYR A 268 37.58 -3.48 -25.48
N LEU A 269 38.01 -2.47 -26.24
CA LEU A 269 37.65 -2.36 -27.65
C LEU A 269 38.38 -3.50 -28.36
N TRP A 270 37.64 -4.54 -28.74
CA TRP A 270 38.16 -5.63 -29.55
C TRP A 270 38.34 -5.12 -30.99
N GLU A 271 39.51 -4.54 -31.27
CA GLU A 271 39.98 -4.42 -32.65
C GLU A 271 40.54 -5.79 -33.07
N GLU A 272 39.98 -6.37 -34.13
CA GLU A 272 40.49 -7.60 -34.78
C GLU A 272 41.92 -7.44 -35.33
#